data_AF-A0A0B1RRT4-F1
#
_entry.id   AF-A0A0B1RRT4-F1
#
_cell.length_a   1.000
_cell.length_b   1.000
_cell.length_c   1.000
_cell.angle_alpha   90.00
_cell.angle_beta   90.00
_cell.angle_gamma   90.00
#
_symmetry.space_group_name_H-M   'P 1'
#
loop_
_entity.id
_entity.type
_entity.pdbx_description
1 polymer ?
#
loop_
_entity_poly.entity_id
_entity_poly.type
_entity_poly.pdbx_seq_one_letter_code
_entity_poly.pdbx_strand_id
1 'polypeptide(L)'
;MGAVYKVEDKRSKNFWAAMKLEDDLYEGGVLKLEVYILQKLKGVKHTVRLYDSGRTSRYCFMVMSLLDKDLLTLKYLAGRPFSEATTLRLAISTLYAIK
;
A
#
# COMPACT_ATOMS: atom_id res chain seq x y z
N MET A 1 -3.16 17.01 -2.60
CA MET A 1 -2.77 15.92 -3.53
C MET A 1 -2.01 14.85 -2.71
N GLY A 2 -1.80 13.65 -3.26
CA GLY A 2 -1.09 12.59 -2.54
C GLY A 2 -0.02 11.90 -3.39
N ALA A 3 1.01 11.37 -2.73
CA ALA A 3 2.10 10.66 -3.39
C ALA A 3 2.63 9.53 -2.50
N VAL A 4 3.19 8.50 -3.13
CA VAL A 4 3.80 7.35 -2.45
C VAL A 4 5.29 7.28 -2.80
N TYR A 5 6.12 7.14 -1.77
CA TYR A 5 7.58 7.08 -1.91
C TYR A 5 8.13 5.82 -1.27
N LYS A 6 9.16 5.24 -1.88
CA LYS A 6 10.00 4.24 -1.23
C LYS A 6 10.91 4.94 -0.21
N VAL A 7 10.92 4.47 1.03
CA VAL A 7 11.70 5.05 2.13
C VAL A 7 12.50 3.97 2.85
N GLU A 8 13.62 4.36 3.47
CA GLU A 8 14.44 3.49 4.32
C GLU A 8 14.33 3.93 5.78
N ASP A 9 14.22 2.98 6.71
CA ASP A 9 14.33 3.27 8.14
C ASP A 9 15.77 3.66 8.49
N LYS A 10 15.96 4.86 9.04
CA LYS A 10 17.26 5.37 9.47
C LYS A 10 17.86 4.61 10.65
N ARG A 11 17.04 3.93 11.45
CA ARG A 11 17.49 3.13 12.62
C ARG A 11 17.80 1.69 12.24
N SER A 12 17.13 1.17 11.22
CA SER A 12 17.27 -0.21 10.76
C SER A 12 17.73 -0.25 9.31
N LYS A 13 19.05 -0.36 9.11
CA LYS A 13 19.65 -0.48 7.76
C LYS A 13 18.95 -1.57 6.94
N ASN A 14 18.72 -1.28 5.66
CA ASN A 14 18.07 -2.17 4.69
C ASN A 14 16.58 -2.47 4.98
N PHE A 15 15.96 -1.79 5.94
CA PHE A 15 14.52 -1.88 6.12
C PHE A 15 13.83 -0.87 5.21
N TRP A 16 13.22 -1.36 4.14
CA TRP A 16 12.50 -0.55 3.15
C TRP A 16 11.00 -0.57 3.41
N ALA A 17 10.37 0.59 3.28
CA ALA A 17 8.93 0.77 3.42
C ALA A 17 8.37 1.67 2.30
N ALA A 18 7.05 1.71 2.19
CA ALA A 18 6.33 2.68 1.37
C ALA A 18 5.73 3.75 2.29
N MET A 19 5.98 5.03 1.98
CA MET A 19 5.41 6.16 2.69
C MET A 19 4.42 6.88 1.78
N LYS A 20 3.15 6.91 2.18
CA LYS A 20 2.11 7.71 1.52
C LYS A 20 1.98 9.05 2.24
N LEU A 21 1.91 10.13 1.48
CA LEU A 21 1.78 11.52 1.92
C LEU A 21 0.52 12.13 1.31
N GLU A 22 -0.22 12.93 2.08
CA GLU A 22 -1.32 13.76 1.60
C GLU A 22 -1.22 15.17 2.19
N ASP A 23 -1.42 16.21 1.36
CA ASP A 23 -1.43 17.60 1.83
C ASP A 23 -2.55 17.82 2.84
N ASP A 24 -2.23 18.50 3.94
CA ASP A 24 -3.19 18.76 5.03
C ASP A 24 -4.06 20.01 4.77
N LEU A 25 -3.88 20.65 3.61
CA LEU A 25 -4.55 21.90 3.22
C LEU A 25 -5.97 21.70 2.67
N TYR A 26 -6.38 20.45 2.42
CA TYR A 26 -7.70 20.15 1.86
C TYR A 26 -8.58 19.44 2.89
N GLU A 27 -9.73 20.04 3.23
CA GLU A 27 -10.83 19.34 3.88
C GLU A 27 -11.30 18.21 2.95
N GLY A 28 -10.94 16.96 3.27
CA GLY A 28 -11.26 15.79 2.44
C GLY A 28 -10.18 14.71 2.35
N GLY A 29 -9.02 14.89 3.00
CA GLY A 29 -7.98 13.85 3.05
C GLY A 29 -8.50 12.53 3.63
N VAL A 30 -8.37 11.44 2.88
CA VAL A 30 -8.84 10.09 3.28
C VAL A 30 -7.77 9.31 4.05
N LEU A 31 -6.53 9.81 4.13
CA LEU A 31 -5.43 9.12 4.80
C LEU A 31 -5.75 8.71 6.25
N LYS A 32 -6.49 9.54 6.99
CA LYS A 32 -6.91 9.21 8.37
C LYS A 32 -7.81 7.99 8.41
N LEU A 33 -8.73 7.87 7.46
CA LEU A 33 -9.62 6.71 7.32
C LEU A 33 -8.82 5.48 6.86
N GLU A 34 -7.91 5.64 5.91
CA GLU A 34 -7.03 4.55 5.45
C GLU A 34 -6.19 3.99 6.61
N VAL A 35 -5.57 4.86 7.41
CA VAL A 35 -4.82 4.49 8.61
C VAL A 35 -5.71 3.73 9.59
N TYR A 36 -6.91 4.25 9.87
CA TYR A 36 -7.87 3.60 10.77
C TYR A 36 -8.23 2.18 10.29
N ILE A 37 -8.52 2.01 9.00
CA ILE A 37 -8.86 0.72 8.41
C ILE A 37 -7.66 -0.24 8.50
N LEU A 38 -6.44 0.21 8.17
CA LEU A 38 -5.24 -0.64 8.23
C LEU A 38 -4.90 -1.06 9.67
N GLN A 39 -5.18 -0.23 10.67
CA GLN A 39 -5.05 -0.63 12.07
C GLN A 39 -6.02 -1.76 12.44
N LYS A 40 -7.25 -1.73 11.90
CA LYS A 40 -8.26 -2.80 12.09
C LYS A 40 -7.91 -4.09 11.35
N LEU A 41 -7.21 -3.99 10.22
CA LEU A 41 -6.75 -5.12 9.42
C LEU A 41 -5.40 -5.72 9.90
N LYS A 42 -4.88 -5.26 11.04
CA LYS A 42 -3.61 -5.76 11.59
C LYS A 42 -3.70 -7.27 11.88
N GLY A 43 -2.83 -8.03 11.22
CA GLY A 43 -2.75 -9.50 11.39
C GLY A 43 -3.66 -10.28 10.44
N VAL A 44 -4.50 -9.61 9.66
CA VAL A 44 -5.26 -10.24 8.57
C VAL A 44 -4.29 -10.63 7.45
N LYS A 45 -4.50 -11.78 6.81
CA LYS A 45 -3.68 -12.21 5.68
C LYS A 45 -3.98 -11.32 4.47
N HIS A 46 -3.00 -11.20 3.56
CA HIS A 46 -3.14 -10.43 2.31
C HIS A 46 -3.39 -8.93 2.49
N THR A 47 -3.09 -8.37 3.67
CA THR A 47 -3.16 -6.92 3.94
C THR A 47 -1.76 -6.35 4.15
N VAL A 48 -1.58 -5.07 3.79
CA VAL A 48 -0.33 -4.35 4.08
C VAL A 48 -0.21 -4.06 5.56
N ARG A 49 1.00 -4.17 6.11
CA ARG A 49 1.24 -3.81 7.52
C ARG A 49 1.50 -2.32 7.61
N LEU A 50 0.73 -1.64 8.45
CA LEU A 50 1.02 -0.27 8.89
C LEU A 50 2.18 -0.32 9.91
N TYR A 51 3.25 0.43 9.64
CA TYR A 51 4.37 0.62 10.56
C TYR A 51 4.23 1.88 11.39
N ASP A 52 3.84 3.00 10.75
CA ASP A 52 3.71 4.30 11.41
C ASP A 52 2.71 5.20 10.66
N SER A 53 2.23 6.25 11.32
CA SER A 53 1.38 7.28 10.72
C SER A 53 1.38 8.54 11.57
N GLY A 54 1.23 9.70 10.94
CA GLY A 54 1.19 10.96 11.67
C GLY A 54 0.69 12.13 10.84
N ARG A 55 0.61 13.28 11.53
CA ARG A 55 0.26 14.57 10.95
C ARG A 55 1.37 15.56 11.25
N THR A 56 1.76 16.32 10.24
CA THR A 56 2.66 17.46 10.36
C THR A 56 1.89 18.75 10.05
N SER A 57 2.54 19.91 10.16
CA SER A 57 1.95 21.19 9.75
C SER A 57 1.75 21.33 8.24
N ARG A 58 2.32 20.43 7.43
CA ARG A 58 2.28 20.52 5.95
C ARG A 58 1.51 19.37 5.31
N TYR A 59 1.58 18.18 5.90
CA TYR A 59 1.02 16.95 5.33
C TYR A 59 0.69 15.93 6.41
N CYS A 60 -0.24 15.02 6.09
CA CYS A 60 -0.42 13.76 6.80
C CYS A 60 0.39 12.66 6.10
N PHE A 61 0.83 11.65 6.86
CA PHE A 61 1.56 10.52 6.31
C PHE A 61 1.18 9.19 6.95
N MET A 62 1.44 8.11 6.21
CA MET A 62 1.50 6.74 6.72
C MET A 62 2.70 6.02 6.13
N VAL A 63 3.28 5.11 6.91
CA VAL A 63 4.37 4.23 6.52
C VAL A 63 3.87 2.80 6.59
N MET A 64 3.99 2.06 5.50
CA MET A 64 3.49 0.69 5.36
C MET A 64 4.51 -0.23 4.69
N SER A 65 4.26 -1.53 4.72
CA SER A 65 5.06 -2.51 3.97
C SER A 65 5.25 -2.09 2.52
N LEU A 66 6.51 -2.06 2.09
CA LEU A 66 6.81 -1.94 0.67
C LEU A 66 6.43 -3.25 -0.03
N LEU A 67 5.59 -3.15 -1.04
CA LEU A 67 5.25 -4.27 -1.92
C LEU A 67 6.02 -4.17 -3.23
N ASP A 68 5.96 -5.25 -3.99
CA ASP A 68 6.44 -5.28 -5.37
C ASP A 68 5.47 -4.56 -6.33
N LYS A 69 5.77 -4.67 -7.62
CA LYS A 69 4.98 -4.12 -8.71
C LYS A 69 3.52 -4.58 -8.62
N ASP A 70 2.60 -3.65 -8.85
CA ASP A 70 1.17 -3.95 -8.94
C ASP A 70 0.83 -4.78 -10.20
N LEU A 71 -0.37 -5.36 -10.22
CA LEU A 71 -0.82 -6.25 -11.29
C LEU A 71 -0.91 -5.56 -12.65
N LEU A 72 -1.21 -4.26 -12.70
CA LEU A 72 -1.27 -3.51 -13.96
C LEU A 72 0.13 -3.32 -14.53
N THR A 73 1.09 -2.96 -13.69
CA THR A 73 2.51 -2.89 -14.07
C THR A 73 3.02 -4.25 -14.55
N LEU A 74 2.70 -5.35 -13.85
CA LEU A 74 3.09 -6.70 -14.26
C LEU A 74 2.47 -7.10 -15.60
N LYS A 75 1.20 -6.76 -15.84
CA LYS A 75 0.53 -7.00 -17.13
C LYS A 75 1.21 -6.23 -18.25
N TYR A 76 1.56 -4.96 -18.02
CA TYR A 76 2.27 -4.14 -18.99
C TYR A 76 3.63 -4.74 -19.34
N LEU A 77 4.43 -5.12 -18.32
CA LEU A 77 5.75 -5.73 -18.52
C LEU A 77 5.69 -7.08 -19.22
N ALA A 78 4.62 -7.85 -19.02
CA ALA A 78 4.43 -9.12 -19.72
C ALA A 78 4.21 -8.92 -21.23
N GLY A 79 3.72 -7.75 -21.66
CA GLY A 79 3.42 -7.45 -23.06
C GLY A 79 2.32 -8.32 -23.68
N ARG A 80 1.62 -9.11 -22.88
CA ARG A 80 0.58 -10.06 -23.30
C ARG A 80 -0.44 -10.29 -22.19
N PRO A 81 -1.65 -10.78 -22.50
CA PRO A 81 -2.59 -11.23 -21.49
C PRO A 81 -1.98 -12.29 -20.56
N PHE A 82 -2.40 -12.30 -19.31
CA PHE A 82 -2.03 -13.39 -18.40
C PHE A 82 -2.61 -14.71 -18.91
N SER A 83 -1.85 -15.80 -18.71
CA SER A 83 -2.36 -17.14 -18.97
C SER A 83 -3.56 -17.44 -18.09
N GLU A 84 -4.44 -18.35 -18.55
CA GLU A 84 -5.60 -18.80 -17.78
C GLU A 84 -5.23 -19.23 -16.36
N ALA A 85 -4.16 -20.02 -16.21
CA ALA A 85 -3.66 -20.46 -14.92
C ALA A 85 -3.21 -19.31 -14.00
N THR A 86 -2.68 -18.21 -14.56
CA THR A 86 -2.31 -17.03 -13.76
C THR A 86 -3.56 -16.23 -13.38
N THR A 87 -4.48 -16.05 -14.31
CA THR A 87 -5.77 -15.38 -14.07
C THR A 87 -6.58 -16.08 -12.98
N LEU A 88 -6.71 -17.41 -13.03
CA LEU A 88 -7.43 -18.19 -12.02
C LEU A 88 -6.78 -18.08 -10.64
N ARG A 89 -5.45 -18.17 -10.54
CA ARG A 89 -4.74 -18.01 -9.27
C ARG A 89 -4.92 -16.61 -8.68
N LEU A 90 -4.82 -15.57 -9.51
CA LEU A 90 -5.08 -14.19 -9.08
C LEU A 90 -6.53 -14.06 -8.58
N ALA A 91 -7.51 -14.56 -9.34
CA ALA A 91 -8.92 -14.49 -8.96
C ALA A 91 -9.19 -15.15 -7.60
N ILE A 92 -8.66 -16.34 -7.36
CA ILE A 92 -8.76 -17.06 -6.08
C ILE A 92 -8.09 -16.25 -4.96
N SER A 93 -6.87 -15.78 -5.16
CA SER A 93 -6.15 -14.98 -4.14
C SER A 93 -6.88 -13.68 -3.81
N THR A 94 -7.42 -12.96 -4.80
CA THR A 94 -8.18 -11.73 -4.57
C THR A 94 -9.50 -12.00 -3.87
N LEU A 95 -10.17 -13.11 -4.18
CA LEU A 95 -11.40 -13.52 -3.49
C LEU A 95 -11.14 -13.77 -2.00
N TYR A 96 -10.07 -14.49 -1.67
CA TYR A 96 -9.67 -14.71 -0.27
C TYR A 96 -9.19 -13.44 0.44
N ALA A 97 -8.68 -12.44 -0.29
CA ALA A 97 -8.27 -11.17 0.32
C ALA A 97 -9.47 -10.26 0.65
N ILE A 98 -10.61 -10.43 -0.03
CA ILE A 98 -11.84 -9.64 0.19
C ILE A 98 -12.79 -10.32 1.20
N LYS A 99 -12.73 -11.64 1.33
CA LYS A 99 -13.57 -12.44 2.24
C LYS A 99 -13.27 -12.16 3.71
#